data_AF-J9AD77-F1
#
_entry.id   AF-J9AD77-F1
#
_cell.length_a   1.000
_cell.length_b   1.000
_cell.length_c   1.000
_cell.angle_alpha   90.00
_cell.angle_beta   90.00
_cell.angle_gamma   90.00
#
_symmetry.space_group_name_H-M   'P 1'
#
loop_
_entity.id
_entity.type
_entity.pdbx_description
1 polymer ?
#
loop_
_entity_poly.entity_id
_entity_poly.type
_entity_poly.pdbx_seq_one_letter_code
_entity_poly.pdbx_strand_id
1 'polypeptide(L)' 'VYNASHKVGSALLQLGINAGEASRIGIAGPNSARYIIAQNALMNYSIVFVPLYHNYNMEIL' A
#
# COMPACT_ATOMS: atom_id res chain seq x y z
N VAL A 1 -10.66 -4.29 10.03
CA VAL A 1 -9.37 -4.08 9.33
C VAL A 1 -9.04 -5.25 8.41
N TYR A 2 -8.95 -6.49 8.94
CA TYR A 2 -8.59 -7.70 8.16
C TYR A 2 -9.36 -7.89 6.83
N ASN A 3 -10.70 -7.92 6.85
CA ASN A 3 -11.48 -8.14 5.61
C ASN A 3 -11.22 -7.07 4.53
N ALA A 4 -10.97 -5.83 4.94
CA ALA A 4 -10.70 -4.75 4.00
C ALA A 4 -9.28 -4.82 3.45
N SER A 5 -8.28 -5.10 4.29
CA SER A 5 -6.90 -5.27 3.83
C SER A 5 -6.72 -6.50 2.95
N HIS A 6 -7.44 -7.59 3.24
CA HIS A 6 -7.45 -8.79 2.41
C HIS A 6 -7.99 -8.50 1.00
N LYS A 7 -9.12 -7.79 0.88
CA LYS A 7 -9.69 -7.38 -0.41
C LYS A 7 -8.71 -6.56 -1.25
N VAL A 8 -8.01 -5.60 -0.63
CA VAL A 8 -7.02 -4.77 -1.31
C VAL A 8 -5.83 -5.64 -1.76
N GLY A 9 -5.25 -6.42 -0.86
CA GLY A 9 -4.07 -7.25 -1.18
C GLY A 9 -4.34 -8.29 -2.26
N SER A 10 -5.50 -8.98 -2.21
CA SER A 10 -5.88 -9.93 -3.25
C SER A 10 -6.08 -9.26 -4.61
N ALA A 11 -6.64 -8.04 -4.64
CA ALA A 11 -6.81 -7.28 -5.87
C ALA A 11 -5.45 -6.86 -6.47
N LEU A 12 -4.49 -6.48 -5.64
CA LEU A 12 -3.13 -6.14 -6.09
C LEU A 12 -2.45 -7.35 -6.75
N LEU A 13 -2.59 -8.55 -6.18
CA LEU A 13 -2.08 -9.78 -6.81
C LEU A 13 -2.74 -10.05 -8.17
N GLN A 14 -4.06 -9.86 -8.28
CA GLN A 14 -4.78 -10.03 -9.55
C GLN A 14 -4.31 -9.05 -10.63
N LEU A 15 -3.81 -7.87 -10.22
CA LEU A 15 -3.21 -6.87 -11.11
C LEU A 15 -1.73 -7.17 -11.42
N GLY A 16 -1.19 -8.30 -10.96
CA GLY A 16 0.20 -8.70 -11.18
C GLY A 16 1.21 -8.01 -10.27
N ILE A 17 0.75 -7.27 -9.24
CA ILE A 17 1.64 -6.69 -8.24
C ILE A 17 1.92 -7.73 -7.18
N ASN A 18 3.10 -8.33 -7.26
CA ASN A 18 3.48 -9.49 -6.47
C ASN A 18 4.29 -9.09 -5.23
N ALA A 19 4.59 -10.07 -4.38
CA ALA A 19 5.51 -9.91 -3.28
C ALA A 19 6.94 -9.61 -3.77
N GLY A 20 7.74 -8.94 -2.93
CA GLY A 20 9.18 -8.76 -3.13
C GLY A 20 9.62 -7.40 -3.67
N GLU A 21 10.93 -7.20 -3.74
CA GLU A 21 11.54 -5.87 -3.93
C GLU A 21 11.27 -5.22 -5.28
N ALA A 22 10.95 -6.02 -6.30
CA ALA A 22 10.59 -5.56 -7.64
C ALA A 22 9.19 -4.93 -7.69
N SER A 23 8.36 -5.13 -6.66
CA SER A 23 7.00 -4.61 -6.56
C SER A 23 6.88 -3.75 -5.30
N ARG A 24 6.92 -2.43 -5.50
CA ARG A 24 6.82 -1.44 -4.43
C ARG A 24 5.60 -0.58 -4.66
N ILE A 25 4.82 -0.36 -3.61
CA ILE A 25 3.65 0.52 -3.66
C ILE A 25 3.86 1.70 -2.73
N GLY A 26 3.79 2.89 -3.32
CA GLY A 26 3.66 4.15 -2.59
C GLY A 26 2.24 4.34 -2.07
N ILE A 27 2.07 4.66 -0.79
CA ILE A 27 0.77 5.10 -0.25
C ILE A 27 0.90 6.56 0.18
N ALA A 28 0.12 7.43 -0.47
CA ALA A 28 -0.05 8.82 -0.09
C ALA A 28 -1.43 9.05 0.52
N GLY A 29 -1.49 9.77 1.63
CA GLY A 29 -2.76 10.18 2.23
C GLY A 29 -2.62 10.62 3.70
N PRO A 30 -3.67 11.24 4.26
CA PRO A 30 -3.67 11.62 5.67
C PRO A 30 -3.73 10.39 6.58
N ASN A 31 -3.27 10.55 7.82
CA ASN A 31 -3.42 9.53 8.86
C ASN A 31 -4.91 9.20 9.04
N SER A 32 -5.31 8.02 8.59
CA SER A 32 -6.71 7.61 8.49
C SER A 32 -6.85 6.10 8.53
N ALA A 33 -8.05 5.61 8.83
CA ALA A 33 -8.35 4.18 8.79
C ALA A 33 -8.03 3.55 7.41
N ARG A 34 -8.24 4.29 6.32
CA ARG A 34 -7.94 3.83 4.95
C ARG A 34 -6.44 3.64 4.73
N TYR A 35 -5.63 4.58 5.22
CA TYR A 35 -4.17 4.49 5.16
C TYR A 35 -3.67 3.23 5.89
N ILE A 36 -4.18 2.99 7.11
CA ILE A 36 -3.82 1.80 7.89
C ILE A 36 -4.27 0.51 7.21
N ILE A 37 -5.46 0.49 6.59
CA ILE A 37 -5.96 -0.66 5.84
C ILE A 37 -5.03 -0.98 4.65
N ALA A 38 -4.65 0.03 3.87
CA ALA A 38 -3.76 -0.13 2.72
C ALA A 38 -2.36 -0.61 3.16
N GLN A 39 -1.81 -0.03 4.24
CA GLN A 39 -0.54 -0.47 4.81
C GLN A 39 -0.59 -1.95 5.24
N ASN A 40 -1.65 -2.37 5.94
CA ASN A 40 -1.86 -3.77 6.33
C ASN A 40 -2.02 -4.69 5.12
N ALA A 41 -2.63 -4.22 4.03
CA ALA A 41 -2.74 -5.01 2.81
C ALA A 41 -1.37 -5.35 2.23
N LEU A 42 -0.48 -4.35 2.14
CA LEU A 42 0.88 -4.55 1.62
C LEU A 42 1.70 -5.48 2.53
N MET A 43 1.67 -5.25 3.84
CA MET A 43 2.41 -6.07 4.81
C MET A 43 1.95 -7.54 4.81
N ASN A 44 0.64 -7.79 4.76
CA ASN A 44 0.10 -9.16 4.79
C ASN A 44 0.38 -9.94 3.50
N TYR A 45 0.65 -9.25 2.40
CA TYR A 45 0.94 -9.84 1.10
C TYR A 45 2.42 -9.76 0.73
N SER A 46 3.29 -9.39 1.69
CA SER A 46 4.74 -9.26 1.48
C SER A 46 5.11 -8.32 0.33
N ILE A 47 4.30 -7.29 0.11
CA ILE A 47 4.54 -6.22 -0.87
C ILE A 47 5.27 -5.09 -0.16
N VAL A 48 6.31 -4.54 -0.80
CA VAL A 48 7.08 -3.45 -0.20
C VAL A 48 6.23 -2.19 -0.16
N PHE A 49 6.04 -1.68 1.06
CA PHE A 49 5.32 -0.45 1.34
C PHE A 49 6.27 0.75 1.38
N VAL A 50 5.96 1.80 0.62
CA VAL A 50 6.67 3.09 0.65
C VAL A 50 5.71 4.18 1.16
N PRO A 51 5.89 4.71 2.38
CA PRO A 51 5.07 5.84 2.86
C PRO A 51 5.39 7.10 2.05
N LEU A 52 4.38 7.70 1.44
CA LEU A 52 4.47 8.98 0.75
C LEU A 52 3.75 10.03 1.59
N TYR A 53 4.52 10.88 2.26
CA TYR A 53 3.97 11.94 3.10
C TYR A 53 3.23 12.95 2.23
N HIS A 54 1.92 13.05 2.41
CA HIS A 54 1.04 13.91 1.61
C HIS A 54 1.38 15.41 1.72
N ASN A 55 2.14 15.79 2.74
CA ASN A 55 2.62 17.14 3.04
C ASN A 55 4.08 17.37 2.59
N TYR A 56 4.71 16.35 2.01
CA TYR A 56 6.01 16.49 1.37
C TYR A 56 5.81 16.86 -0.10
N ASN A 57 6.72 17.65 -0.67
CA ASN A 57 6.53 18.19 -2.02
C ASN A 57 6.57 17.05 -3.05
N MET A 58 5.39 16.59 -3.48
CA MET A 58 5.21 15.47 -4.42
C MET A 58 5.68 15.82 -5.85
N GLU A 59 6.05 17.09 -6.10
CA GLU A 59 6.63 17.54 -7.37
C GLU A 59 8.02 16.96 -7.67
N ILE A 60 8.65 16.26 -6.70
CA ILE A 60 10.00 15.69 -6.81
C ILE A 60 9.97 14.18 -7.18
N LEU A 61 8.79 13.56 -7.28
CA LEU A 61 8.62 12.14 -7.67
C LEU A 61 8.28 11.99 -9.16
#